data_AF-A0A026W7M7-F1
#
_entry.id   AF-A0A026W7M7-F1
#
_cell.length_a   1.000
_cell.length_b   1.000
_cell.length_c   1.000
_cell.angle_alpha   90.00
_cell.angle_beta   90.00
_cell.angle_gamma   90.00
#
_symmetry.space_group_name_H-M   'P 1'
#
loop_
_entity.id
_entity.type
_entity.pdbx_description
1 polymer ?
#
loop_
_entity_poly.entity_id
_entity_poly.type
_entity_poly.pdbx_seq_one_letter_code
_entity_poly.pdbx_strand_id
1 'polypeptide(L)'
;MNDTKLVCLDSSDERLMMTKSTFLTMINLDRCIELTYAQLDRVVERVDAKVAQFSNIASAETKDASNAIRASEFFNYNHIIDCELLALVFGKPM
;
A
#
# COMPACT_ATOMS: atom_id res chain seq x y z
N MET A 1 28.70 35.40 0.06
CA MET A 1 29.45 34.16 0.35
C MET A 1 28.44 33.08 0.67
N ASN A 2 28.38 32.01 -0.13
CA ASN A 2 27.48 30.89 0.13
C ASN A 2 28.22 29.88 1.00
N ASP A 3 27.98 29.87 2.31
CA ASP A 3 28.49 28.86 3.25
C ASP A 3 27.70 27.56 3.12
N THR A 4 27.78 26.93 1.95
CA THR A 4 27.16 25.63 1.73
C THR A 4 27.89 24.58 2.54
N LYS A 5 27.24 24.06 3.59
CA LYS A 5 27.79 22.98 4.41
C LYS A 5 27.86 21.69 3.59
N LEU A 6 29.06 21.12 3.50
CA LEU A 6 29.31 19.85 2.84
C LEU A 6 29.43 18.71 3.86
N VAL A 7 29.03 17.52 3.43
CA VAL A 7 29.25 16.24 4.11
C VAL A 7 30.18 15.43 3.23
N CYS A 8 31.23 14.89 3.83
CA CYS A 8 32.23 14.05 3.18
C CYS A 8 32.13 12.64 3.78
N LEU A 9 31.96 11.64 2.92
CA LEU A 9 31.99 10.22 3.26
C LEU A 9 33.25 9.64 2.60
N ASP A 10 34.18 9.15 3.41
CA ASP A 10 35.46 8.60 2.96
C ASP A 10 35.49 7.07 3.17
N SER A 11 35.99 6.36 2.16
CA SER A 11 36.34 4.93 2.18
C SER A 11 37.85 4.78 1.91
N SER A 12 38.37 3.54 1.85
CA SER A 12 39.81 3.29 1.64
C SER A 12 40.37 3.94 0.37
N ASP A 13 39.57 3.97 -0.71
CA ASP A 13 40.00 4.43 -2.03
C ASP A 13 39.05 5.48 -2.66
N GLU A 14 37.94 5.79 -2.00
CA GLU A 14 36.86 6.61 -2.56
C GLU A 14 36.40 7.69 -1.59
N ARG A 15 36.04 8.85 -2.14
CA ARG A 15 35.48 9.98 -1.40
C ARG A 15 34.22 10.46 -2.09
N LEU A 16 33.12 10.53 -1.34
CA LEU A 16 31.87 11.13 -1.78
C LEU A 16 31.62 12.42 -0.99
N MET A 17 31.55 13.54 -1.71
CA MET A 17 31.18 14.83 -1.13
C MET A 17 29.82 15.27 -1.65
N MET A 18 28.97 15.73 -0.74
CA MET A 18 27.64 16.24 -1.09
C MET A 18 27.26 17.38 -0.15
N THR A 19 26.21 18.14 -0.50
CA THR A 19 25.68 19.13 0.42
C THR A 19 25.01 18.45 1.62
N LYS A 20 25.03 19.09 2.79
CA LYS A 20 24.33 18.59 3.98
C LYS A 20 22.83 18.36 3.71
N SER A 21 22.19 19.20 2.90
CA SER A 21 20.80 19.01 2.51
C SER A 21 20.62 17.75 1.66
N THR A 22 21.50 17.48 0.69
CA THR A 22 21.45 16.25 -0.11
C THR A 22 21.56 15.01 0.79
N PHE A 23 22.53 15.00 1.71
CA PHE A 23 22.73 13.88 2.64
C PHE A 23 21.48 13.60 3.49
N LEU A 24 20.89 14.65 4.09
CA LEU A 24 19.67 14.50 4.89
C LEU A 24 18.46 14.08 4.06
N THR A 25 18.33 14.57 2.83
CA THR A 25 17.28 14.13 1.91
C THR A 25 17.39 12.65 1.60
N MET A 26 18.60 12.11 1.38
CA MET A 26 18.80 10.68 1.13
C MET A 26 18.36 9.83 2.33
N ILE A 27 18.74 10.22 3.56
CA ILE A 27 18.30 9.51 4.78
C ILE A 27 16.78 9.56 4.94
N ASN A 28 16.17 10.72 4.70
CA ASN A 28 14.73 10.85 4.80
C ASN A 28 14.02 10.03 3.71
N LEU A 29 14.58 9.96 2.52
CA LEU A 29 14.02 9.17 1.41
C LEU A 29 14.05 7.67 1.74
N ASP A 30 15.16 7.17 2.27
CA ASP A 30 15.28 5.78 2.73
C ASP A 30 14.18 5.43 3.75
N ARG A 31 14.00 6.29 4.76
CA ARG A 31 12.92 6.11 5.74
C ARG A 31 11.52 6.20 5.11
N CYS A 32 11.31 7.10 4.16
CA CYS A 32 10.02 7.20 3.46
C CYS A 32 9.72 5.92 2.68
N ILE A 33 10.72 5.33 2.02
CA ILE A 33 10.57 4.07 1.29
C ILE A 33 10.12 2.95 2.24
N GLU A 34 10.81 2.77 3.36
CA GLU A 34 10.46 1.77 4.38
C GLU A 34 9.03 1.96 4.91
N LEU A 35 8.64 3.20 5.19
CA LEU A 35 7.27 3.50 5.64
C LEU A 35 6.23 3.22 4.55
N THR A 36 6.54 3.52 3.29
CA THR A 36 5.66 3.21 2.16
C THR A 36 5.50 1.70 2.00
N TYR A 37 6.56 0.91 2.08
CA TYR A 37 6.46 -0.56 2.04
C TYR A 37 5.59 -1.09 3.18
N ALA A 38 5.83 -0.66 4.41
CA ALA A 38 5.01 -1.08 5.55
C ALA A 38 3.53 -0.69 5.41
N GLN A 39 3.23 0.43 4.74
CA GLN A 39 1.85 0.82 4.44
C GLN A 39 1.23 -0.07 3.36
N LEU A 40 1.99 -0.41 2.31
CA LEU A 40 1.53 -1.32 1.26
C LEU A 40 1.26 -2.73 1.80
N ASP A 41 2.13 -3.26 2.66
CA ASP A 41 1.93 -4.55 3.32
C ASP A 41 0.61 -4.59 4.09
N ARG A 42 0.31 -3.53 4.85
CA ARG A 42 -0.98 -3.41 5.57
C ARG A 42 -2.18 -3.32 4.62
N VAL A 43 -2.02 -2.73 3.45
CA VAL A 43 -3.08 -2.70 2.43
C VAL A 43 -3.31 -4.10 1.88
N VAL A 44 -2.25 -4.85 1.56
CA VAL A 44 -2.33 -6.25 1.10
C VAL A 44 -3.04 -7.11 2.15
N GLU A 45 -2.64 -7.04 3.42
CA GLU A 45 -3.29 -7.76 4.51
C GLU A 45 -4.80 -7.45 4.61
N ARG A 46 -5.18 -6.19 4.42
CA ARG A 46 -6.59 -5.77 4.43
C ARG A 46 -7.37 -6.31 3.23
N VAL A 47 -6.75 -6.32 2.05
CA VAL A 47 -7.34 -6.92 0.84
C VAL A 47 -7.56 -8.41 1.06
N ASP A 48 -6.54 -9.14 1.54
CA ASP A 48 -6.63 -10.58 1.78
C ASP A 48 -7.72 -10.93 2.79
N ALA A 49 -7.81 -10.18 3.89
CA ALA A 49 -8.86 -10.36 4.89
C ALA A 49 -10.26 -10.14 4.29
N LYS A 50 -10.44 -9.10 3.47
CA LYS A 50 -11.71 -8.80 2.79
C LYS A 50 -12.06 -9.85 1.74
N VAL A 51 -11.08 -10.32 0.96
CA VAL A 51 -11.27 -11.42 0.00
C VAL A 51 -11.76 -12.66 0.72
N ALA A 52 -11.10 -13.09 1.80
CA ALA A 52 -11.52 -14.26 2.57
C ALA A 52 -12.95 -14.11 3.10
N GLN A 53 -13.30 -12.93 3.64
CA GLN A 53 -14.63 -12.64 4.14
C GLN A 53 -15.70 -12.68 3.05
N PHE A 54 -15.46 -12.06 1.90
CA PHE A 54 -16.40 -12.06 0.78
C PHE A 54 -16.50 -13.44 0.12
N SER A 55 -15.40 -14.19 0.03
CA SER A 55 -15.40 -15.58 -0.42
C SER A 55 -16.29 -16.47 0.45
N ASN A 56 -16.25 -16.29 1.78
CA ASN A 56 -17.14 -17.03 2.68
C ASN A 56 -18.62 -16.72 2.41
N ILE A 57 -18.97 -15.44 2.23
CA ILE A 57 -20.35 -15.04 1.88
C ILE A 57 -20.77 -15.60 0.52
N ALA A 58 -19.90 -15.47 -0.49
CA ALA A 58 -20.13 -15.96 -1.84
C ALA A 58 -20.30 -17.49 -1.89
N SER A 59 -19.59 -18.21 -1.01
CA SER A 59 -19.72 -19.67 -0.90
C SER A 59 -21.07 -20.12 -0.34
N ALA A 60 -21.71 -19.29 0.50
CA ALA A 60 -23.01 -19.57 1.09
C ALA A 60 -24.17 -19.24 0.12
N GLU A 61 -24.02 -18.20 -0.71
CA GLU A 61 -25.03 -17.78 -1.70
C GLU A 61 -24.43 -17.74 -3.12
N THR A 62 -24.48 -18.88 -3.79
CA THR A 62 -23.81 -19.08 -5.09
C THR A 62 -24.57 -18.49 -6.28
N LYS A 63 -25.86 -18.18 -6.14
CA LYS A 63 -26.66 -17.67 -7.27
C LYS A 63 -26.43 -16.19 -7.54
N ASP A 64 -26.23 -15.39 -6.49
CA ASP A 64 -25.90 -13.98 -6.61
C ASP A 64 -25.00 -13.50 -5.48
N ALA A 65 -23.77 -14.01 -5.47
CA ALA A 65 -22.73 -13.65 -4.52
C ALA A 65 -22.56 -12.12 -4.42
N SER A 66 -22.64 -11.41 -5.55
CA SER A 66 -22.49 -9.95 -5.59
C SER A 66 -23.57 -9.24 -4.76
N ASN A 67 -24.82 -9.68 -4.86
CA ASN A 67 -25.91 -9.11 -4.08
C ASN A 67 -25.85 -9.54 -2.61
N ALA A 68 -25.45 -10.78 -2.33
CA ALA A 68 -25.24 -11.25 -0.96
C ALA A 68 -24.16 -10.43 -0.24
N ILE A 69 -23.05 -10.12 -0.92
CA ILE A 69 -21.99 -9.27 -0.37
C ILE A 69 -22.50 -7.85 -0.14
N ARG A 70 -23.20 -7.23 -1.11
CA ARG A 70 -23.77 -5.86 -0.97
C ARG A 70 -24.75 -5.74 0.19
N ALA A 71 -25.51 -6.79 0.46
CA ALA A 71 -26.49 -6.82 1.55
C ALA A 71 -25.85 -7.14 2.92
N SER A 72 -24.59 -7.58 2.96
CA SER A 72 -23.90 -7.92 4.20
C SER A 72 -23.45 -6.69 4.97
N GLU A 73 -23.37 -6.80 6.30
CA GLU A 73 -22.77 -5.77 7.17
C GLU A 73 -21.28 -5.54 6.91
N PHE A 74 -20.64 -6.46 6.17
CA PHE A 74 -19.21 -6.44 5.89
C PHE A 74 -18.85 -5.63 4.64
N PHE A 75 -19.84 -5.15 3.88
CA PHE A 75 -19.61 -4.31 2.71
C PHE A 75 -19.83 -2.84 3.03
N ASN A 76 -18.86 -2.00 2.68
CA ASN A 76 -18.98 -0.54 2.78
C ASN A 76 -18.82 0.11 1.40
N TYR A 77 -19.89 0.73 0.91
CA TYR A 77 -19.91 1.42 -0.40
C TYR A 77 -18.96 2.63 -0.49
N ASN A 78 -18.48 3.17 0.64
CA ASN A 78 -17.48 4.24 0.67
C ASN A 78 -16.05 3.71 0.81
N HIS A 79 -15.84 2.39 0.86
CA HIS A 79 -14.53 1.78 1.02
C HIS A 79 -14.02 1.22 -0.31
N ILE A 80 -12.96 1.81 -0.85
CA ILE A 80 -12.48 1.50 -2.20
C ILE A 80 -12.16 0.01 -2.38
N ILE A 81 -11.53 -0.65 -1.40
CA ILE A 81 -11.20 -2.08 -1.50
C ILE A 81 -12.49 -2.92 -1.61
N ASP A 82 -13.53 -2.58 -0.86
CA ASP A 82 -14.79 -3.33 -0.88
C ASP A 82 -15.46 -3.19 -2.25
N CYS A 83 -15.49 -1.97 -2.79
CA CYS A 83 -16.04 -1.67 -4.12
C CYS A 83 -15.28 -2.37 -5.25
N GLU A 84 -13.94 -2.31 -5.24
CA GLU A 84 -13.10 -2.93 -6.26
C GLU A 84 -13.19 -4.46 -6.22
N LEU A 85 -13.14 -5.07 -5.04
CA LEU A 85 -13.31 -6.52 -4.90
C LEU A 85 -14.68 -6.97 -5.40
N LEU A 86 -15.73 -6.24 -5.03
CA LEU A 86 -17.07 -6.55 -5.48
C LEU A 86 -17.24 -6.41 -7.01
N ALA A 87 -16.60 -5.41 -7.62
CA ALA A 87 -16.69 -5.18 -9.06
C ALA A 87 -15.86 -6.18 -9.87
N LEU A 88 -14.60 -6.40 -9.47
CA LEU A 88 -13.61 -7.14 -10.26
C LEU A 88 -13.54 -8.63 -9.93
N VAL A 89 -13.80 -9.02 -8.68
CA VAL A 89 -13.63 -10.40 -8.20
C VAL A 89 -14.97 -11.10 -8.07
N PHE A 90 -15.96 -10.44 -7.49
CA PHE A 90 -17.27 -11.03 -7.18
C PHE A 90 -18.40 -10.50 -8.07
N GLY A 91 -18.07 -9.69 -9.09
CA GLY A 91 -19.02 -9.17 -10.06
C GLY A 91 -19.52 -10.26 -11.00
N LYS A 92 -20.67 -10.03 -11.63
CA LYS A 92 -21.10 -10.91 -12.74
C LYS A 92 -20.15 -10.69 -13.92
N PRO A 93 -19.77 -11.76 -14.66
CA PRO A 93 -18.99 -11.61 -15.88
C PRO A 93 -19.70 -10.64 -16.83
N MET A 94 -18.95 -9.71 -17.41
CA MET A 94 -19.44 -8.83 -18.47
C MET A 94 -19.80 -9.62 -19.73
#